data_AF-A0A550GWN7-F1
#
_entry.id   AF-A0A550GWN7-F1
#
_cell.length_a   1.000
_cell.length_b   1.000
_cell.length_c   1.000
_cell.angle_alpha   90.00
_cell.angle_beta   90.00
_cell.angle_gamma   90.00
#
_symmetry.space_group_name_H-M   'P 1'
#
loop_
_entity.id
_entity.type
_entity.pdbx_description
1 polymer ?
#
loop_
_entity_poly.entity_id
_entity_poly.type
_entity_poly.pdbx_seq_one_letter_code
_entity_poly.pdbx_strand_id
1 'polypeptide(L)'
;MLLQSQLMSEVKFLRDQLETTFKGDSWHGPNLVRTLSGIDYEQVMKRPIGERHNIWEITYHMIFWMEEVWKSVRDHRNLNPEKNKDWPESGATEEEWEQSVNRLEAAVNMTLDELSSWTDEDLEEKVPGEKYTFKQMLHGVVHHNLYHAGQINILKQKTS
;
A
#
# COMPACT_ATOMS: atom_id res chain seq x y z
N MET A 1 0.75 14.69 40.61
CA MET A 1 -0.02 15.17 39.44
C MET A 1 0.38 14.28 38.27
N LEU A 2 -0.36 13.19 38.06
CA LEU A 2 -0.09 12.29 36.93
C LEU A 2 -0.46 13.07 35.67
N LEU A 3 0.54 13.33 34.81
CA LEU A 3 0.29 13.73 33.43
C LEU A 3 -0.60 12.63 32.84
N GLN A 4 -1.88 12.94 32.62
CA GLN A 4 -2.67 12.20 31.66
C GLN A 4 -1.94 12.34 30.34
N SER A 5 -1.16 11.33 29.95
CA SER A 5 -0.77 11.19 28.56
C SER A 5 -2.09 11.16 27.79
N GLN A 6 -2.35 12.19 26.98
CA GLN A 6 -3.35 12.05 25.94
C GLN A 6 -2.96 10.79 25.17
N LEU A 7 -3.77 9.73 25.28
CA LEU A 7 -3.62 8.55 24.44
C LEU A 7 -3.57 9.07 23.00
N MET A 8 -2.51 8.71 22.28
CA MET A 8 -2.41 9.01 20.87
C MET A 8 -3.62 8.35 20.19
N SER A 9 -4.39 9.14 19.45
CA SER A 9 -5.50 8.60 18.67
C SER A 9 -4.99 7.52 17.73
N GLU A 10 -5.68 6.40 17.71
CA GLU A 10 -5.30 5.25 16.91
C GLU A 10 -5.36 5.56 15.41
N VAL A 11 -6.35 6.35 14.97
CA VAL A 11 -6.40 6.79 13.57
C VAL A 11 -5.21 7.67 13.20
N LYS A 12 -4.75 8.54 14.11
CA LYS A 12 -3.54 9.35 13.88
C LYS A 12 -2.29 8.47 13.80
N PHE A 13 -2.18 7.47 14.66
CA PHE A 13 -1.07 6.52 14.62
C PHE A 13 -1.09 5.70 13.32
N LEU A 14 -2.23 5.19 12.88
CA LEU A 14 -2.36 4.46 11.62
C LEU A 14 -2.05 5.34 10.40
N ARG A 15 -2.51 6.59 10.39
CA ARG A 15 -2.18 7.55 9.34
C ARG A 15 -0.67 7.79 9.27
N ASP A 16 -0.01 7.97 10.43
CA ASP A 16 1.45 8.08 10.52
C ASP A 16 2.16 6.82 10.03
N GLN A 17 1.68 5.63 10.39
CA GLN A 17 2.25 4.38 9.89
C GLN A 17 2.11 4.25 8.37
N LEU A 18 0.96 4.58 7.79
CA LEU A 18 0.77 4.54 6.34
C LEU A 18 1.67 5.57 5.63
N GLU A 19 1.80 6.79 6.17
CA GLU A 19 2.65 7.83 5.59
C GLU A 19 4.14 7.52 5.68
N THR A 20 4.62 7.11 6.86
CA THR A 20 6.04 6.81 7.09
C THR A 20 6.50 5.59 6.29
N THR A 21 5.70 4.52 6.27
CA THR A 21 6.00 3.31 5.47
C THR A 21 5.95 3.56 3.97
N PHE A 22 5.19 4.56 3.52
CA PHE A 22 5.13 4.95 2.12
C PHE A 22 6.29 5.87 1.70
N LYS A 23 6.47 7.02 2.35
CA LYS A 23 7.42 8.07 1.93
C LYS A 23 8.26 8.69 3.05
N GLY A 24 7.95 8.44 4.32
CA GLY A 24 8.65 9.03 5.47
C GLY A 24 9.82 8.20 6.01
N ASP A 25 10.26 8.52 7.22
CA ASP A 25 11.38 7.84 7.88
C ASP A 25 10.88 6.60 8.64
N SER A 26 10.84 5.48 7.93
CA SER A 26 10.50 4.16 8.48
C SER A 26 11.59 3.57 9.37
N TRP A 27 11.19 3.01 10.52
CA TRP A 27 12.10 2.25 11.40
C TRP A 27 12.61 0.94 10.76
N HIS A 28 11.78 0.28 9.95
CA HIS A 28 12.07 -1.05 9.40
C HIS A 28 12.99 -1.03 8.16
N GLY A 29 13.55 0.12 7.78
CA GLY A 29 14.40 0.28 6.60
C GLY A 29 13.76 1.16 5.51
N PRO A 30 14.09 0.96 4.22
CA PRO A 30 13.56 1.79 3.14
C PRO A 30 12.03 1.77 3.10
N ASN A 31 11.43 2.95 3.00
CA ASN A 31 10.01 3.10 2.67
C ASN A 31 9.73 2.67 1.22
N LEU A 32 8.46 2.62 0.84
CA LEU A 32 8.05 2.16 -0.48
C LEU A 32 8.56 3.05 -1.62
N VAL A 33 8.49 4.38 -1.48
CA VAL A 33 9.01 5.32 -2.48
C VAL A 33 10.51 5.10 -2.72
N ARG A 34 11.30 4.97 -1.64
CA ARG A 34 12.74 4.66 -1.74
C ARG A 34 13.00 3.27 -2.34
N THR A 35 12.13 2.29 -2.06
CA THR A 35 12.23 0.94 -2.62
C THR A 35 12.08 0.99 -4.15
N LEU A 36 11.07 1.71 -4.64
CA LEU A 36 10.75 1.86 -6.07
C LEU A 36 11.70 2.81 -6.81
N SER A 37 12.35 3.73 -6.11
CA SER A 37 13.26 4.73 -6.69
C SER A 37 14.42 4.10 -7.46
N GLY A 38 14.67 4.61 -8.67
CA GLY A 38 15.80 4.21 -9.51
C GLY A 38 15.70 2.80 -10.08
N ILE A 39 14.50 2.21 -10.10
CA ILE A 39 14.24 0.98 -10.87
C ILE A 39 13.90 1.38 -12.30
N ASP A 40 14.74 0.94 -13.23
CA ASP A 40 14.54 1.15 -14.66
C ASP A 40 13.49 0.18 -15.22
N TYR A 41 12.78 0.59 -16.27
CA TYR A 41 11.79 -0.22 -16.97
C TYR A 41 12.39 -1.55 -17.47
N GLU A 42 13.65 -1.57 -17.90
CA GLU A 42 14.32 -2.83 -18.28
C GLU A 42 14.45 -3.81 -17.10
N GLN A 43 14.47 -3.32 -15.86
CA GLN A 43 14.57 -4.15 -14.65
C GLN A 43 13.21 -4.68 -14.22
N VAL A 44 12.12 -3.91 -14.38
CA VAL A 44 10.82 -4.28 -13.79
C VAL A 44 10.23 -5.55 -14.39
N MET A 45 10.59 -5.86 -15.64
CA MET A 45 10.11 -7.02 -16.38
C MET A 45 10.94 -8.29 -16.15
N LYS A 46 12.15 -8.18 -15.59
CA LYS A 46 13.04 -9.32 -15.37
C LYS A 46 12.47 -10.28 -14.33
N ARG A 47 12.66 -11.58 -14.56
CA ARG A 47 12.29 -12.66 -13.63
C ARG A 47 13.54 -13.42 -13.14
N PRO A 48 14.32 -12.84 -12.21
CA PRO A 48 15.55 -13.47 -11.73
C PRO A 48 15.30 -14.71 -10.84
N ILE A 49 14.05 -14.96 -10.42
CA ILE A 49 13.68 -16.08 -9.54
C ILE A 49 12.57 -16.91 -10.20
N GLY A 50 12.88 -17.53 -11.34
CA GLY A 50 11.97 -18.45 -12.05
C GLY A 50 10.63 -17.80 -12.41
N GLU A 51 9.53 -18.53 -12.23
CA GLU A 51 8.16 -18.07 -12.57
C GLU A 51 7.51 -17.18 -11.50
N ARG A 52 8.28 -16.69 -10.52
CA ARG A 52 7.76 -15.76 -9.50
C ARG A 52 7.44 -14.39 -10.13
N HIS A 53 6.55 -13.65 -9.46
CA HIS A 53 6.15 -12.32 -9.91
C HIS A 53 7.36 -11.38 -10.03
N ASN A 54 7.39 -10.58 -11.09
CA ASN A 54 8.39 -9.55 -11.30
C ASN A 54 8.01 -8.24 -10.56
N ILE A 55 8.86 -7.22 -10.64
CA ILE A 55 8.65 -5.96 -9.92
C ILE A 55 7.40 -5.24 -10.44
N TRP A 56 7.15 -5.30 -11.76
CA TRP A 56 5.96 -4.73 -12.36
C TRP A 56 4.68 -5.34 -11.77
N GLU A 57 4.58 -6.66 -11.80
CA GLU A 57 3.42 -7.41 -11.30
C GLU A 57 3.16 -7.13 -9.82
N ILE A 58 4.21 -7.12 -9.00
CA ILE A 58 4.09 -6.83 -7.57
C ILE A 58 3.63 -5.38 -7.35
N THR A 59 4.17 -4.42 -8.09
CA THR A 59 3.77 -3.01 -7.95
C THR A 59 2.33 -2.80 -8.38
N TYR A 60 1.90 -3.45 -9.47
CA TYR A 60 0.52 -3.43 -9.94
C TYR A 60 -0.43 -4.02 -8.88
N HIS A 61 -0.07 -5.14 -8.27
CA HIS A 61 -0.83 -5.77 -7.19
C HIS A 61 -0.99 -4.84 -5.99
N MET A 62 0.08 -4.13 -5.62
CA MET A 62 0.01 -3.12 -4.56
C MET A 62 -0.93 -1.96 -4.90
N ILE A 63 -0.89 -1.46 -6.14
CA ILE A 63 -1.80 -0.40 -6.61
C ILE A 63 -3.24 -0.86 -6.51
N PHE A 64 -3.55 -2.05 -7.01
CA PHE A 64 -4.89 -2.60 -6.97
C PHE A 64 -5.44 -2.60 -5.54
N TRP A 65 -4.73 -3.21 -4.60
CA TRP A 65 -5.22 -3.28 -3.22
C TRP A 65 -5.24 -1.93 -2.51
N MET A 66 -4.30 -1.04 -2.79
CA MET A 66 -4.31 0.31 -2.22
C MET A 66 -5.48 1.14 -2.74
N GLU A 67 -5.82 1.05 -4.03
CA GLU A 67 -7.00 1.69 -4.62
C GLU A 67 -8.30 1.13 -4.03
N GLU A 68 -8.39 -0.17 -3.80
CA GLU A 68 -9.56 -0.78 -3.16
C GLU A 68 -9.72 -0.35 -1.70
N VAL A 69 -8.61 -0.23 -0.96
CA VAL A 69 -8.62 0.32 0.41
C VAL A 69 -9.08 1.77 0.40
N TRP A 70 -8.52 2.61 -0.48
CA TRP A 70 -8.95 4.01 -0.61
C TRP A 70 -10.46 4.11 -0.85
N LYS A 71 -10.98 3.37 -1.84
CA LYS A 71 -12.41 3.38 -2.18
C LYS A 71 -13.26 2.90 -1.01
N SER A 72 -12.79 1.89 -0.27
CA SER A 72 -13.51 1.34 0.88
C SER A 72 -13.61 2.33 2.03
N VAL A 73 -12.52 3.06 2.31
CA VAL A 73 -12.46 4.14 3.29
C VAL A 73 -13.39 5.28 2.86
N ARG A 74 -13.27 5.79 1.62
CA ARG A 74 -14.09 6.90 1.11
C ARG A 74 -15.59 6.58 1.13
N ASP A 75 -15.97 5.39 0.66
CA ASP A 75 -17.38 5.03 0.49
C ASP A 75 -17.97 4.33 1.74
N HIS A 76 -17.17 4.10 2.78
CA HIS A 76 -17.53 3.30 3.97
C HIS A 76 -18.18 1.94 3.62
N ARG A 77 -17.65 1.23 2.62
CA ARG A 77 -18.20 -0.06 2.15
C ARG A 77 -17.15 -0.95 1.52
N ASN A 78 -17.39 -2.27 1.46
CA ASN A 78 -16.64 -3.12 0.55
C ASN A 78 -17.21 -2.98 -0.87
N LEU A 79 -16.32 -2.82 -1.86
CA LEU A 79 -16.70 -2.78 -3.27
C LEU A 79 -16.75 -4.16 -3.94
N ASN A 80 -16.38 -5.23 -3.22
CA ASN A 80 -16.23 -6.58 -3.75
C ASN A 80 -15.42 -6.58 -5.05
N PRO A 81 -14.14 -6.17 -5.00
CA PRO A 81 -13.31 -6.12 -6.20
C PRO A 81 -13.23 -7.49 -6.86
N GLU A 82 -13.16 -7.49 -8.19
CA GLU A 82 -12.86 -8.66 -8.99
C GLU A 82 -11.43 -9.13 -8.71
N LYS A 83 -11.27 -10.01 -7.71
CA LYS A 83 -9.95 -10.45 -7.20
C LYS A 83 -9.07 -11.14 -8.23
N ASN A 84 -9.59 -11.53 -9.38
CA ASN A 84 -8.81 -12.07 -10.49
C ASN A 84 -8.12 -10.99 -11.34
N LYS A 85 -8.38 -9.70 -11.06
CA LYS A 85 -7.77 -8.53 -11.72
C LYS A 85 -6.67 -7.87 -10.89
N ASP A 86 -6.28 -8.50 -9.77
CA ASP A 86 -5.24 -8.00 -8.87
C ASP A 86 -3.82 -8.19 -9.41
N TRP A 87 -3.67 -8.88 -10.55
CA TRP A 87 -2.44 -9.00 -11.32
C TRP A 87 -2.65 -8.50 -12.75
N PRO A 88 -1.62 -7.91 -13.37
CA PRO A 88 -1.74 -7.41 -14.74
C PRO A 88 -1.80 -8.57 -15.74
N GLU A 89 -2.60 -8.43 -16.80
CA GLU A 89 -2.77 -9.49 -17.81
C GLU A 89 -1.52 -9.71 -18.68
N SER A 90 -0.77 -8.65 -19.01
CA SER A 90 0.53 -8.77 -19.67
C SER A 90 1.28 -7.45 -19.75
N GLY A 91 2.59 -7.48 -19.53
CA GLY A 91 3.50 -6.39 -19.88
C GLY A 91 3.27 -5.08 -19.11
N ALA A 92 4.28 -4.22 -19.15
CA ALA A 92 4.14 -2.78 -19.02
C ALA A 92 4.95 -2.17 -20.15
N THR A 93 4.64 -0.96 -20.54
CA THR A 93 5.54 -0.01 -21.20
C THR A 93 6.24 0.83 -20.14
N GLU A 94 7.29 1.55 -20.52
CA GLU A 94 7.95 2.51 -19.62
C GLU A 94 6.97 3.57 -19.09
N GLU A 95 6.07 4.06 -19.95
CA GLU A 95 5.02 4.98 -19.57
C GLU A 95 4.04 4.37 -18.55
N GLU A 96 3.59 3.13 -18.76
CA GLU A 96 2.72 2.43 -17.81
C GLU A 96 3.42 2.18 -16.46
N TRP A 97 4.74 1.98 -16.46
CA TRP A 97 5.54 1.89 -15.25
C TRP A 97 5.54 3.21 -14.47
N GLU A 98 5.87 4.32 -15.12
CA GLU A 98 5.85 5.64 -14.49
C GLU A 98 4.45 6.01 -13.97
N GLN A 99 3.40 5.75 -14.77
CA GLN A 99 2.02 5.98 -14.38
C GLN A 99 1.64 5.14 -13.15
N SER A 100 2.14 3.92 -13.03
CA SER A 100 1.83 3.03 -11.91
C SER A 100 2.40 3.53 -10.60
N VAL A 101 3.63 4.04 -10.59
CA VAL A 101 4.20 4.66 -9.39
C VAL A 101 3.36 5.87 -8.95
N ASN A 102 2.93 6.70 -9.90
CA ASN A 102 2.05 7.85 -9.62
C ASN A 102 0.68 7.42 -9.10
N ARG A 103 0.09 6.35 -9.64
CA ARG A 103 -1.19 5.80 -9.16
C ARG A 103 -1.10 5.29 -7.74
N LEU A 104 -0.02 4.59 -7.40
CA LEU A 104 0.22 4.11 -6.05
C LEU A 104 0.31 5.27 -5.06
N GLU A 105 1.08 6.31 -5.41
CA GLU A 105 1.19 7.53 -4.62
C GLU A 105 -0.16 8.23 -4.43
N ALA A 106 -0.94 8.37 -5.51
CA ALA A 106 -2.25 8.97 -5.45
C ALA A 106 -3.19 8.19 -4.50
N ALA A 107 -3.24 6.86 -4.61
CA ALA A 107 -4.10 6.04 -3.76
C ALA A 107 -3.73 6.13 -2.27
N VAL A 108 -2.43 6.18 -1.94
CA VAL A 108 -1.97 6.40 -0.57
C VAL A 108 -2.36 7.79 -0.07
N ASN A 109 -2.04 8.86 -0.81
CA ASN A 109 -2.33 10.22 -0.38
C ASN A 109 -3.85 10.46 -0.23
N MET A 110 -4.67 9.94 -1.16
CA MET A 110 -6.12 10.02 -1.04
C MET A 110 -6.63 9.27 0.19
N THR A 111 -6.10 8.09 0.49
CA THR A 111 -6.47 7.36 1.72
C THR A 111 -6.09 8.15 2.97
N LEU A 112 -4.88 8.71 3.02
CA LEU A 112 -4.46 9.56 4.12
C LEU A 112 -5.47 10.70 4.31
N ASP A 113 -5.80 11.43 3.24
CA ASP A 113 -6.73 12.57 3.27
C ASP A 113 -8.11 12.18 3.81
N GLU A 114 -8.70 11.05 3.40
CA GLU A 114 -9.96 10.57 3.98
C GLU A 114 -9.83 10.37 5.50
N LEU A 115 -8.76 9.70 5.95
CA LEU A 115 -8.49 9.44 7.37
C LEU A 115 -8.26 10.70 8.21
N SER A 116 -8.10 11.88 7.61
CA SER A 116 -7.97 13.14 8.37
C SER A 116 -9.24 13.53 9.13
N SER A 117 -10.39 13.03 8.68
CA SER A 117 -11.71 13.30 9.24
C SER A 117 -12.24 12.20 10.15
N TRP A 118 -11.54 11.05 10.19
CA TRP A 118 -11.94 9.86 10.92
C TRP A 118 -11.64 9.98 12.42
N THR A 119 -12.37 9.20 13.20
CA THR A 119 -12.23 8.98 14.64
C THR A 119 -11.77 7.56 14.94
N ASP A 120 -11.43 7.28 16.19
CA ASP A 120 -11.06 5.93 16.60
C ASP A 120 -12.28 4.98 16.58
N GLU A 121 -13.50 5.51 16.73
CA GLU A 121 -14.74 4.75 16.59
C GLU A 121 -14.98 4.25 15.16
N ASP A 122 -14.67 5.08 14.14
CA ASP A 122 -14.80 4.69 12.72
C ASP A 122 -13.92 3.48 12.38
N LEU A 123 -12.74 3.38 13.02
CA LEU A 123 -11.83 2.24 12.83
C LEU A 123 -12.42 0.92 13.34
N GLU A 124 -13.24 0.95 14.37
CA GLU A 124 -13.84 -0.24 14.99
C GLU A 124 -15.08 -0.72 14.23
N GLU A 125 -15.58 0.05 13.26
CA GLU A 125 -16.65 -0.38 12.38
C GLU A 125 -16.20 -1.55 11.49
N LYS A 126 -17.12 -2.48 11.25
CA LYS A 126 -16.91 -3.56 10.27
C LYS A 126 -16.95 -2.99 8.87
N VAL A 127 -15.99 -3.40 8.03
CA VAL A 127 -16.09 -3.15 6.60
C VAL A 127 -17.33 -3.90 6.08
N PRO A 128 -18.33 -3.21 5.51
CA PRO A 128 -19.57 -3.86 5.09
C PRO A 128 -19.35 -5.05 4.16
N GLY A 129 -19.96 -6.20 4.48
CA GLY A 129 -19.80 -7.44 3.72
C GLY A 129 -18.57 -8.28 4.10
N GLU A 130 -17.72 -7.79 5.00
CA GLU A 130 -16.51 -8.48 5.44
C GLU A 130 -16.60 -8.92 6.91
N LYS A 131 -15.66 -9.79 7.29
CA LYS A 131 -15.54 -10.29 8.67
C LYS A 131 -14.62 -9.44 9.54
N TYR A 132 -13.96 -8.44 8.96
CA TYR A 132 -12.95 -7.60 9.59
C TYR A 132 -13.37 -6.12 9.68
N THR A 133 -12.73 -5.38 10.58
CA THR A 133 -12.95 -3.93 10.79
C THR A 133 -12.07 -3.07 9.88
N PHE A 134 -12.39 -1.77 9.76
CA PHE A 134 -11.53 -0.84 9.03
C PHE A 134 -10.13 -0.76 9.64
N LYS A 135 -10.01 -0.86 10.96
CA LYS A 135 -8.74 -1.03 11.68
C LYS A 135 -7.92 -2.19 11.14
N GLN A 136 -8.53 -3.38 11.05
CA GLN A 136 -7.84 -4.57 10.55
C GLN A 136 -7.45 -4.42 9.08
N MET A 137 -8.29 -3.78 8.25
CA MET A 137 -7.99 -3.51 6.84
C MET A 137 -6.81 -2.55 6.68
N LEU A 138 -6.80 -1.43 7.43
CA LEU A 138 -5.75 -0.41 7.37
C LEU A 138 -4.39 -0.93 7.89
N HIS A 139 -4.39 -1.68 8.99
CA HIS A 139 -3.19 -2.44 9.39
C HIS A 139 -2.77 -3.42 8.30
N GLY A 140 -3.74 -4.12 7.70
CA GLY A 140 -3.53 -5.07 6.63
C GLY A 140 -2.80 -4.45 5.43
N VAL A 141 -3.23 -3.29 4.96
CA VAL A 141 -2.59 -2.63 3.80
C VAL A 141 -1.18 -2.15 4.10
N VAL A 142 -0.91 -1.68 5.33
CA VAL A 142 0.45 -1.33 5.76
C VAL A 142 1.34 -2.59 5.72
N HIS A 143 0.91 -3.68 6.34
CA HIS A 143 1.68 -4.94 6.33
C HIS A 143 1.88 -5.50 4.92
N HIS A 144 0.83 -5.47 4.10
CA HIS A 144 0.85 -5.91 2.71
C HIS A 144 1.90 -5.13 1.92
N ASN A 145 1.90 -3.80 2.03
CA ASN A 145 2.84 -2.95 1.31
C ASN A 145 4.28 -3.20 1.74
N LEU A 146 4.52 -3.42 3.04
CA LEU A 146 5.85 -3.75 3.56
C LEU A 146 6.34 -5.13 3.12
N TYR A 147 5.45 -6.12 3.12
CA TYR A 147 5.74 -7.46 2.61
C TYR A 147 6.23 -7.40 1.15
N HIS A 148 5.50 -6.67 0.30
CA HIS A 148 5.86 -6.51 -1.11
C HIS A 148 7.07 -5.59 -1.34
N ALA A 149 7.28 -4.56 -0.53
CA ALA A 149 8.50 -3.77 -0.56
C ALA A 149 9.75 -4.65 -0.29
N GLY A 150 9.64 -5.61 0.63
CA GLY A 150 10.68 -6.61 0.85
C GLY A 150 10.97 -7.47 -0.38
N GLN A 151 9.91 -7.96 -1.06
CA GLN A 151 10.06 -8.73 -2.30
C GLN A 151 10.70 -7.92 -3.43
N ILE A 152 10.27 -6.67 -3.63
CA ILE A 152 10.83 -5.78 -4.65
C ILE A 152 12.31 -5.52 -4.39
N ASN A 153 12.72 -5.30 -3.14
CA ASN A 153 14.14 -5.10 -2.80
C ASN A 153 15.00 -6.33 -3.15
N ILE A 154 14.50 -7.55 -2.91
CA ILE A 154 15.20 -8.79 -3.29
C ILE A 154 15.33 -8.89 -4.82
N LEU A 155 14.25 -8.58 -5.55
CA LEU A 155 14.27 -8.62 -7.01
C LEU A 155 15.21 -7.56 -7.58
N LYS A 156 15.17 -6.33 -7.08
CA LYS A 156 16.03 -5.21 -7.47
C LYS A 156 17.51 -5.57 -7.36
N GLN A 157 17.92 -6.23 -6.27
CA GLN A 157 19.31 -6.70 -6.10
C GLN A 157 19.74 -7.75 -7.13
N LYS A 158 18.80 -8.52 -7.69
CA LYS A 158 19.06 -9.58 -8.68
C LYS A 158 18.88 -9.13 -10.12
N THR A 159 18.31 -7.95 -10.34
CA THR A 159 18.07 -7.35 -11.66
C THR A 159 18.98 -6.17 -11.98
N SER A 160 19.73 -5.70 -10.97
CA SER A 160 20.82 -4.72 -11.06
C SER A 160 22.04 -5.27 -11.80
#